data_AF-A0A2N2LUE7-F1
#
_entry.id   AF-A0A2N2LUE7-F1
#
_cell.length_a   1.000
_cell.length_b   1.000
_cell.length_c   1.000
_cell.angle_alpha   90.00
_cell.angle_beta   90.00
_cell.angle_gamma   90.00
#
_symmetry.space_group_name_H-M   'P 1'
#
loop_
_entity.id
_entity.type
_entity.pdbx_description
1 polymer ?
#
loop_
_entity_poly.entity_id
_entity_poly.type
_entity_poly.pdbx_seq_one_letter_code
_entity_poly.pdbx_strand_id
1 'polypeptide(L)'
;DLYSAIGSGAIRLKDLSEVLDLVEISKTGLNWTSINVFGAKMSNKPGVLARLAGMISDAGGNIVRSVNNTLPDGGFYLRLVLADVESSKLEKIRDSYRESGMEFEDIEIV
;
A
#
# COMPACT_ATOMS: atom_id res chain seq x y z
N ASP A 1 4.78 3.66 16.37
CA ASP A 1 5.92 3.03 15.66
C ASP A 1 6.48 1.89 16.47
N LEU A 2 6.64 0.71 15.85
CA LEU A 2 7.34 -0.43 16.44
C LEU A 2 8.81 -0.34 16.05
N TYR A 3 9.67 0.04 16.99
CA TYR A 3 11.11 -0.03 16.82
C TYR A 3 11.61 -1.31 17.48
N SER A 4 12.10 -2.27 16.70
CA SER A 4 12.68 -3.51 17.22
C SER A 4 14.01 -3.82 16.53
N ALA A 5 15.05 -4.05 17.32
CA ALA A 5 16.32 -4.57 16.85
C ALA A 5 16.24 -6.11 16.88
N ILE A 6 16.01 -6.71 15.72
CA ILE A 6 15.84 -8.16 15.56
C ILE A 6 17.06 -8.68 14.79
N GLY A 7 17.76 -9.67 15.33
CA GLY A 7 18.90 -10.29 14.65
C GLY A 7 20.26 -10.20 15.33
N SER A 8 20.39 -9.62 16.53
CA SER A 8 21.58 -9.79 17.37
C SER A 8 21.60 -11.11 18.16
N GLY A 9 20.63 -12.01 17.91
CA GLY A 9 20.46 -13.30 18.58
C GLY A 9 19.48 -13.30 19.76
N ALA A 10 18.95 -12.14 20.17
CA ALA A 10 18.02 -12.05 21.31
C ALA A 10 16.60 -12.59 21.01
N ILE A 11 16.14 -12.45 19.75
CA ILE A 11 14.83 -12.93 19.29
C ILE A 11 15.01 -13.48 17.87
N ARG A 12 14.57 -14.72 17.60
CA ARG A 12 14.60 -15.30 16.25
C ARG A 12 13.46 -14.73 15.42
N LEU A 13 13.66 -14.56 14.12
CA LEU A 13 12.61 -14.09 13.21
C LEU A 13 11.37 -14.99 13.22
N LYS A 14 11.56 -16.30 13.45
CA LYS A 14 10.48 -17.27 13.62
C LYS A 14 9.61 -16.95 14.84
N ASP A 15 10.25 -16.71 15.99
CA ASP A 15 9.55 -16.40 17.25
C ASP A 15 8.77 -15.08 17.14
N LEU A 16 9.34 -14.08 16.45
CA LEU A 16 8.61 -12.85 16.14
C LEU A 16 7.40 -13.13 15.26
N SER A 17 7.58 -13.85 14.14
CA SER A 17 6.48 -14.16 13.21
C SER A 17 5.34 -14.88 13.92
N GLU A 18 5.66 -15.89 14.74
CA GLU A 18 4.67 -16.65 15.51
C GLU A 18 3.90 -15.76 16.49
N VAL A 19 4.56 -14.80 17.15
CA VAL A 19 3.87 -13.85 18.03
C VAL A 19 2.99 -12.88 17.25
N LEU A 20 3.45 -12.38 16.08
CA LEU A 20 2.65 -11.51 15.22
C LEU A 20 1.41 -12.24 14.67
N ASP A 21 1.56 -13.51 14.31
CA ASP A 21 0.45 -14.38 13.91
C ASP A 21 -0.51 -14.64 15.08
N LEU A 22 0.01 -14.94 16.27
CA LEU A 22 -0.78 -15.20 17.48
C LEU A 22 -1.67 -14.02 17.87
N VAL A 23 -1.17 -12.80 17.71
CA VAL A 23 -1.94 -11.58 18.01
C VAL A 23 -2.65 -11.00 16.78
N GLU A 24 -2.70 -11.77 15.67
CA GLU A 24 -3.42 -11.47 14.43
C GLU A 24 -2.99 -10.16 13.73
N ILE A 25 -1.80 -9.64 14.04
CA ILE A 25 -1.23 -8.45 13.38
C ILE A 25 -0.22 -8.79 12.28
N SER A 26 -0.06 -10.08 11.97
CA SER A 26 0.74 -10.50 10.82
C SER A 26 0.07 -10.11 9.51
N LYS A 27 0.84 -10.16 8.42
CA LYS A 27 0.31 -9.86 7.08
C LYS A 27 -0.90 -10.74 6.72
N THR A 28 -0.84 -12.02 7.08
CA THR A 28 -1.92 -12.99 6.87
C THR A 28 -3.09 -12.76 7.82
N GLY A 29 -2.83 -12.38 9.08
CA GLY A 29 -3.89 -12.10 10.07
C GLY A 29 -4.68 -10.83 9.75
N LEU A 30 -4.00 -9.76 9.33
CA LEU A 30 -4.63 -8.48 9.01
C LEU A 30 -5.34 -8.47 7.65
N ASN A 31 -4.95 -9.38 6.74
CA ASN A 31 -5.42 -9.40 5.36
C ASN A 31 -5.33 -8.01 4.68
N TRP A 32 -4.25 -7.28 4.97
CA TRP A 32 -4.03 -5.95 4.42
C TRP A 32 -3.18 -6.03 3.16
N THR A 33 -3.58 -5.24 2.17
CA THR A 33 -2.77 -4.98 0.97
C THR A 33 -2.27 -3.55 1.01
N SER A 34 -0.97 -3.35 0.83
CA SER A 34 -0.39 -2.01 0.67
C SER A 34 -0.17 -1.70 -0.79
N ILE A 35 -0.70 -0.58 -1.26
CA ILE A 35 -0.41 -0.02 -2.58
C ILE A 35 0.47 1.20 -2.38
N ASN A 36 1.72 1.12 -2.86
CA ASN A 36 2.64 2.25 -2.93
C ASN A 36 2.63 2.79 -4.35
N VAL A 37 2.51 4.12 -4.49
CA VAL A 37 2.51 4.82 -5.76
C VAL A 37 3.52 5.95 -5.70
N PHE A 38 4.40 5.99 -6.68
CA PHE A 38 5.36 7.06 -6.89
C PHE A 38 5.01 7.79 -8.17
N GLY A 39 5.00 9.13 -8.12
CA GLY A 39 4.72 9.94 -9.30
C GLY A 39 5.63 11.15 -9.38
N ALA A 40 6.05 11.46 -10.60
CA ALA A 40 6.84 12.64 -10.93
C ALA A 40 6.10 13.94 -10.58
N LYS A 41 6.84 15.05 -10.50
CA LYS A 41 6.27 16.40 -10.31
C LYS A 41 5.15 16.73 -11.30
N MET A 42 5.28 16.31 -12.56
CA MET A 42 4.28 16.57 -13.62
C MET A 42 2.96 15.82 -13.40
N SER A 43 2.99 14.77 -12.59
CA SER A 43 1.87 13.93 -12.23
C SER A 43 1.23 14.32 -10.89
N ASN A 44 1.89 15.19 -10.12
CA ASN A 44 1.35 15.73 -8.86
C ASN A 44 0.26 16.78 -9.15
N LYS A 45 -0.93 16.31 -9.53
CA LYS A 45 -2.07 17.14 -9.92
C LYS A 45 -3.28 16.89 -9.00
N PRO A 46 -4.11 17.91 -8.76
CA PRO A 46 -5.37 17.73 -8.06
C PRO A 46 -6.21 16.60 -8.69
N GLY A 47 -6.81 15.77 -7.85
CA GLY A 47 -7.70 14.69 -8.28
C GLY A 47 -7.05 13.32 -8.50
N VAL A 48 -5.71 13.22 -8.55
CA VAL A 48 -5.04 11.90 -8.66
C VAL A 48 -5.47 10.98 -7.52
N LEU A 49 -5.32 11.42 -6.27
CA LEU A 49 -5.76 10.64 -5.10
C LEU A 49 -7.25 10.25 -5.16
N ALA A 50 -8.12 11.16 -5.59
CA ALA A 50 -9.54 10.88 -5.71
C ALA A 50 -9.83 9.78 -6.75
N ARG A 51 -9.14 9.81 -7.89
CA ARG A 51 -9.24 8.76 -8.91
C ARG A 51 -8.73 7.41 -8.38
N LEU A 52 -7.63 7.42 -7.64
CA LEU A 52 -7.07 6.21 -7.02
C LEU A 52 -8.05 5.59 -6.02
N ALA A 53 -8.61 6.41 -5.14
CA ALA A 53 -9.63 5.97 -4.20
C ALA A 53 -10.88 5.43 -4.92
N GLY A 54 -11.28 6.06 -6.03
CA GLY A 54 -12.37 5.58 -6.88
C GLY A 54 -12.12 4.17 -7.43
N MET A 55 -10.96 3.93 -8.05
CA MET A 55 -10.61 2.60 -8.58
C MET A 55 -10.57 1.51 -7.51
N ILE A 56 -10.07 1.85 -6.31
CA ILE A 56 -10.05 0.93 -5.16
C ILE A 56 -11.48 0.63 -4.70
N SER A 57 -12.33 1.65 -4.62
CA SER A 57 -13.75 1.51 -4.27
C SER A 57 -14.50 0.65 -5.29
N ASP A 58 -14.24 0.83 -6.59
CA ASP A 58 -14.85 0.03 -7.66
C ASP A 58 -14.41 -1.43 -7.62
N ALA A 59 -13.17 -1.68 -7.18
CA ALA A 59 -12.68 -3.03 -6.87
C ALA A 59 -13.24 -3.59 -5.54
N GLY A 60 -14.03 -2.81 -4.79
CA GLY A 60 -14.59 -3.20 -3.50
C GLY A 60 -13.57 -3.26 -2.37
N GLY A 61 -12.42 -2.61 -2.51
CA GLY A 61 -11.42 -2.47 -1.46
C GLY A 61 -11.75 -1.34 -0.50
N ASN A 62 -11.43 -1.53 0.79
CA ASN A 62 -11.63 -0.50 1.81
C ASN A 62 -10.29 0.12 2.23
N ILE A 63 -10.12 1.43 2.05
CA ILE A 63 -8.90 2.13 2.48
C ILE A 63 -8.96 2.34 4.00
N VAL A 64 -8.12 1.63 4.74
CA VAL A 64 -8.01 1.78 6.20
C VAL A 64 -6.96 2.81 6.61
N ARG A 65 -6.00 3.10 5.72
CA ARG A 65 -4.98 4.13 5.94
C ARG A 65 -4.52 4.70 4.61
N SER A 66 -4.32 6.01 4.58
CA SER A 66 -3.58 6.68 3.51
C SER A 66 -2.44 7.51 4.11
N VAL A 67 -1.30 7.54 3.39
CA VAL A 67 -0.19 8.45 3.65
C VAL A 67 0.13 9.12 2.33
N ASN A 68 0.07 10.44 2.30
CA ASN A 68 0.37 11.24 1.12
C ASN A 68 1.47 12.24 1.46
N ASN A 69 2.57 12.16 0.73
CA ASN A 69 3.71 13.06 0.87
C ASN A 69 4.07 13.69 -0.47
N THR A 70 4.27 15.00 -0.47
CA THR A 70 4.95 15.69 -1.57
C THR A 70 6.46 15.57 -1.33
N LEU A 71 7.18 15.12 -2.35
CA LEU A 71 8.63 14.97 -2.31
C LEU A 71 9.33 16.32 -2.55
N PRO A 72 10.59 16.51 -2.10
CA PRO A 72 11.30 17.77 -2.27
C PRO A 72 11.49 18.23 -3.72
N ASP A 73 11.52 17.30 -4.67
CA ASP A 73 11.59 17.57 -6.11
C ASP A 73 10.24 17.97 -6.72
N GLY A 74 9.16 17.96 -5.93
CA GLY A 74 7.79 18.26 -6.33
C GLY A 74 6.98 17.05 -6.78
N GLY A 75 7.59 15.86 -6.85
CA GLY A 75 6.88 14.59 -7.02
C GLY A 75 6.02 14.26 -5.81
N PHE A 76 5.41 13.07 -5.83
CA PHE A 76 4.61 12.60 -4.71
C PHE A 76 4.81 11.11 -4.47
N TYR A 77 4.59 10.76 -3.20
CA TYR A 77 4.49 9.39 -2.74
C TYR A 77 3.15 9.21 -2.05
N LEU A 78 2.44 8.15 -2.45
CA LEU A 78 1.19 7.74 -1.85
C LEU A 78 1.29 6.28 -1.39
N ARG A 79 0.97 6.04 -0.12
CA ARG A 79 0.72 4.68 0.39
C ARG A 79 -0.74 4.56 0.79
N LEU A 80 -1.42 3.58 0.22
CA LEU A 80 -2.77 3.19 0.59
C LEU A 80 -2.72 1.79 1.21
N VAL A 81 -3.27 1.63 2.40
CA VAL A 81 -3.45 0.32 3.03
C VAL A 81 -4.92 -0.03 2.91
N LEU A 82 -5.18 -1.18 2.31
CA LEU A 82 -6.50 -1.70 2.02
C LEU A 82 -6.78 -2.90 2.91
N ALA A 83 -7.99 -2.98 3.45
CA ALA A 83 -8.52 -4.19 4.05
C ALA A 83 -9.48 -4.90 3.08
N ASP A 84 -9.59 -6.22 3.24
CA ASP A 84 -10.61 -7.06 2.61
C ASP A 84 -10.59 -7.06 1.06
N VAL A 85 -9.41 -6.89 0.47
CA VAL A 85 -9.25 -6.97 -0.98
C VAL A 85 -8.95 -8.41 -1.38
N GLU A 86 -9.87 -9.02 -2.12
CA GLU A 86 -9.62 -10.31 -2.74
C GLU A 86 -8.46 -10.21 -3.74
N SER A 87 -7.56 -11.18 -3.69
CA SER A 87 -6.38 -11.26 -4.58
C SER A 87 -6.76 -11.26 -6.07
N SER A 88 -7.92 -11.79 -6.44
CA SER A 88 -8.47 -11.74 -7.80
C SER A 88 -8.78 -10.33 -8.31
N LYS A 89 -8.97 -9.37 -7.40
CA LYS A 89 -9.29 -7.97 -7.71
C LYS A 89 -8.06 -7.07 -7.71
N LEU A 90 -6.93 -7.53 -7.16
CA LEU A 90 -5.66 -6.78 -7.21
C LEU A 90 -5.18 -6.57 -8.64
N GLU A 91 -5.34 -7.55 -9.52
CA GLU A 91 -5.02 -7.38 -10.93
C GLU A 91 -5.95 -6.37 -11.61
N LYS A 92 -7.24 -6.34 -11.26
CA LYS A 92 -8.16 -5.29 -11.76
C LYS A 92 -7.75 -3.90 -11.32
N ILE A 93 -7.30 -3.76 -10.08
CA ILE A 93 -6.75 -2.50 -9.58
C ILE A 93 -5.54 -2.13 -10.45
N ARG A 94 -4.58 -3.05 -10.62
CA ARG A 94 -3.37 -2.85 -11.43
C ARG A 94 -3.66 -2.47 -12.89
N ASP A 95 -4.63 -3.13 -13.52
CA ASP A 95 -5.05 -2.85 -14.88
C ASP A 95 -5.76 -1.50 -14.98
N SER A 96 -6.65 -1.18 -14.03
CA SER A 96 -7.29 0.14 -13.93
C SER A 96 -6.24 1.26 -13.82
N TYR A 97 -5.17 1.04 -13.05
CA TYR A 97 -4.04 1.96 -12.98
C TYR A 97 -3.35 2.15 -14.33
N ARG A 98 -3.05 1.06 -15.06
CA ARG A 98 -2.42 1.12 -16.39
C ARG A 98 -3.30 1.85 -17.41
N GLU A 99 -4.60 1.61 -17.37
CA GLU A 99 -5.59 2.20 -18.28
C GLU A 99 -5.98 3.63 -17.89
N SER A 100 -5.68 4.05 -16.66
CA SER A 100 -6.07 5.36 -16.15
C SER A 100 -5.40 6.56 -16.83
N GLY A 101 -4.34 6.30 -17.62
CA GLY A 101 -3.54 7.32 -18.31
C GLY A 101 -2.79 8.25 -17.36
N MET A 102 -2.65 7.87 -16.08
CA MET A 102 -1.83 8.59 -15.11
C MET A 102 -0.38 8.15 -15.23
N GLU A 103 0.54 9.11 -15.37
CA GLU A 103 1.97 8.84 -15.39
C GLU A 103 2.47 8.60 -13.96
N PHE A 104 2.55 7.33 -13.56
CA PHE A 104 3.24 6.92 -12.34
C PHE A 104 4.64 6.43 -12.70
N GLU A 105 5.61 6.74 -11.85
CA GLU A 105 6.97 6.22 -11.99
C GLU A 105 7.03 4.77 -11.54
N ASP A 106 6.32 4.43 -10.46
CA ASP A 106 6.26 3.08 -9.93
C ASP A 106 4.96 2.81 -9.16
N ILE A 107 4.50 1.55 -9.21
CA ILE A 107 3.37 1.03 -8.44
C ILE A 107 3.74 -0.34 -7.88
N GLU A 108 3.79 -0.42 -6.55
CA GLU A 108 4.06 -1.63 -5.81
C GLU A 108 2.79 -2.05 -5.03
N ILE A 109 2.37 -3.30 -5.20
CA ILE A 109 1.25 -3.89 -4.45
C ILE A 109 1.84 -5.03 -3.61
N VAL A 110 1.74 -4.90 -2.28
CA VAL A 110 2.34 -5.81 -1.28
C VAL A 110 1.28 -6.41 -0.39
#